data_AF-A0A4V2A579-F1
#
_entry.id   AF-A0A4V2A579-F1
#
_cell.length_a   1.000
_cell.length_b   1.000
_cell.length_c   1.000
_cell.angle_alpha   90.00
_cell.angle_beta   90.00
_cell.angle_gamma   90.00
#
_symmetry.space_group_name_H-M   'P 1'
#
loop_
_entity.id
_entity.type
_entity.pdbx_description
1 polymer ?
#
loop_
_entity_poly.entity_id
_entity_poly.type
_entity_poly.pdbx_seq_one_letter_code
_entity_poly.pdbx_strand_id
1 'polypeptide(L)'
;DIIGANILAIKASPEMARALETETREQLQQEADQAIYERRNFAVEQERRIRESELNTEIAVEQKQKQIAEKRMETDVQRSENERKLREMQLEADISVENQRKQLIEQKTANDKIEAETQGYVIETTLKPYRDLDWKVLTALNNNPDPKFNISLAFRELAGNAGKIGNLNISPDLLDSMLKGNRDERG
;
A
#
# COMPACT_ATOMS: atom_id res chain seq x y z
N ASP A 1 -27.22 23.96 -125.20
CA ASP A 1 -27.23 23.77 -123.74
C ASP A 1 -26.18 22.75 -123.31
N ILE A 2 -25.33 23.13 -122.34
CA ILE A 2 -24.38 22.23 -121.68
C ILE A 2 -25.10 21.63 -120.46
N ILE A 3 -25.13 20.30 -120.34
CA ILE A 3 -26.01 19.56 -119.41
C ILE A 3 -25.32 19.25 -118.05
N GLY A 4 -24.05 19.64 -117.88
CA GLY A 4 -23.37 19.58 -116.58
C GLY A 4 -21.85 19.50 -116.69
N ALA A 5 -21.16 20.03 -115.68
CA ALA A 5 -19.70 19.96 -115.53
C ALA A 5 -19.35 19.17 -114.26
N ASN A 6 -18.50 18.15 -114.40
CA ASN A 6 -17.96 17.36 -113.30
C ASN A 6 -16.49 17.69 -113.12
N ILE A 7 -16.12 18.20 -111.94
CA ILE A 7 -14.74 18.50 -111.60
C ILE A 7 -14.12 17.23 -111.00
N LEU A 8 -13.22 16.60 -111.74
CA LEU A 8 -12.56 15.34 -111.36
C LEU A 8 -11.41 15.52 -110.35
N ALA A 9 -10.74 16.68 -110.38
CA ALA A 9 -9.66 17.00 -109.45
C ALA A 9 -9.41 18.51 -109.37
N ILE A 10 -9.25 19.01 -108.15
CA ILE A 10 -8.72 20.34 -107.86
C ILE A 10 -7.35 20.11 -107.24
N LYS A 11 -6.27 20.58 -107.88
CA LYS A 11 -4.90 20.48 -107.37
C LYS A 11 -4.36 21.87 -107.11
N ALA A 12 -3.84 22.08 -105.90
CA ALA A 12 -3.12 23.28 -105.56
C ALA A 12 -1.84 23.41 -106.41
N SER A 13 -1.40 24.63 -106.70
CA SER A 13 -0.08 24.85 -107.27
C SER A 13 1.00 24.33 -106.30
N PRO A 14 2.18 23.92 -106.78
CA PRO A 14 3.24 23.38 -105.92
C PRO A 14 3.66 24.33 -104.77
N GLU A 15 3.57 25.65 -104.98
CA GLU A 15 3.83 26.65 -103.95
C GLU A 15 2.72 26.69 -102.89
N MET A 16 1.45 26.64 -103.31
CA MET A 16 0.30 26.65 -102.40
C MET A 16 0.20 25.35 -101.58
N ALA A 17 0.57 24.20 -102.17
CA ALA A 17 0.62 22.92 -101.45
C ALA A 17 1.67 22.91 -100.34
N ARG A 18 2.87 23.48 -100.60
CA ARG A 18 3.92 23.66 -99.58
C ARG A 18 3.50 24.63 -98.47
N ALA A 19 2.79 25.70 -98.82
CA ALA A 19 2.27 26.66 -97.84
C ALA A 19 1.26 26.00 -96.89
N LEU A 20 0.29 25.23 -97.43
CA LEU A 20 -0.69 24.47 -96.63
C LEU A 20 -0.04 23.38 -95.76
N GLU A 21 0.97 22.67 -96.27
CA GLU A 21 1.71 21.66 -95.49
C GLU A 21 2.51 22.29 -94.34
N THR A 22 3.04 23.48 -94.54
CA THR A 22 3.77 24.21 -93.50
C THR A 22 2.83 24.67 -92.39
N GLU A 23 1.69 25.29 -92.74
CA GLU A 23 0.67 25.75 -91.79
C GLU A 23 0.10 24.60 -90.95
N THR A 24 -0.24 23.48 -91.59
CA THR A 24 -0.75 22.29 -90.89
C THR A 24 0.28 21.65 -89.98
N ARG A 25 1.57 21.63 -90.37
CA ARG A 25 2.65 21.15 -89.50
C ARG A 25 2.86 22.04 -88.27
N GLU A 26 2.79 23.35 -88.44
CA GLU A 26 2.90 24.30 -87.32
C GLU A 26 1.72 24.17 -86.35
N GLN A 27 0.50 24.02 -86.86
CA GLN A 27 -0.68 23.76 -86.04
C GLN A 27 -0.54 22.47 -85.22
N LEU A 28 -0.08 21.38 -85.85
CA LEU A 28 0.20 20.12 -85.15
C LEU A 28 1.28 20.26 -84.07
N GLN A 29 2.31 21.08 -84.29
CA GLN A 29 3.32 21.36 -83.27
C GLN A 29 2.74 22.15 -82.09
N GLN A 30 1.94 23.18 -82.37
CA GLN A 30 1.26 23.95 -81.32
C GLN A 30 0.30 23.09 -80.49
N GLU A 31 -0.48 22.22 -81.13
CA GLU A 31 -1.36 21.27 -80.43
C GLU A 31 -0.57 20.29 -79.56
N ALA A 32 0.57 19.78 -80.05
CA ALA A 32 1.43 18.91 -79.27
C ALA A 32 2.01 19.62 -78.04
N ASP A 33 2.50 20.86 -78.20
CA ASP A 33 3.02 21.68 -77.10
C ASP A 33 1.91 22.01 -76.08
N GLN A 34 0.71 22.33 -76.55
CA GLN A 34 -0.46 22.57 -75.69
C GLN A 34 -0.83 21.31 -74.89
N ALA A 35 -0.85 20.14 -75.53
CA ALA A 35 -1.12 18.88 -74.83
C ALA A 35 -0.05 18.54 -73.78
N ILE A 36 1.21 18.88 -74.03
CA ILE A 36 2.29 18.74 -73.03
C ILE A 36 2.08 19.71 -71.87
N TYR A 37 1.75 20.96 -72.16
CA TYR A 37 1.47 21.98 -71.16
C TYR A 37 0.29 21.57 -70.25
N GLU A 38 -0.82 21.13 -70.84
CA GLU A 38 -2.02 20.68 -70.11
C GLU A 38 -1.72 19.49 -69.21
N ARG A 39 -0.98 18.48 -69.71
CA ARG A 39 -0.57 17.34 -68.88
C ARG A 39 0.32 17.78 -67.72
N ARG A 40 1.25 18.70 -67.94
CA ARG A 40 2.13 19.22 -66.88
C ARG A 40 1.36 20.01 -65.85
N ASN A 41 0.45 20.88 -66.29
CA ASN A 41 -0.39 21.67 -65.40
C ASN A 41 -1.30 20.76 -64.56
N PHE A 42 -1.92 19.76 -65.19
CA PHE A 42 -2.70 18.75 -64.48
C PHE A 42 -1.87 18.02 -63.42
N ALA A 43 -0.66 17.57 -63.75
CA ALA A 43 0.23 16.91 -62.79
C ALA A 43 0.59 17.81 -61.60
N VAL A 44 0.92 19.08 -61.85
CA VAL A 44 1.23 20.06 -60.79
C VAL A 44 0.02 20.32 -59.90
N GLU A 45 -1.18 20.41 -60.47
CA GLU A 45 -2.40 20.61 -59.70
C GLU A 45 -2.74 19.38 -58.83
N GLN A 46 -2.56 18.17 -59.36
CA GLN A 46 -2.69 16.95 -58.57
C GLN A 46 -1.67 16.91 -57.43
N GLU A 47 -0.42 17.28 -57.68
CA GLU A 47 0.61 17.32 -56.64
C GLU A 47 0.27 18.34 -55.54
N ARG A 48 -0.26 19.51 -55.89
CA ARG A 48 -0.76 20.49 -54.91
C ARG A 48 -1.89 19.91 -54.07
N ARG A 49 -2.88 19.26 -54.69
CA ARG A 49 -4.00 18.62 -53.99
C ARG A 49 -3.54 17.51 -53.05
N ILE A 50 -2.59 16.68 -53.49
CA ILE A 50 -2.02 15.62 -52.67
C ILE A 50 -1.32 16.23 -51.44
N ARG A 51 -0.43 17.20 -51.64
CA ARG A 51 0.27 17.87 -50.52
C ARG A 51 -0.70 18.54 -49.54
N GLU A 52 -1.75 19.19 -50.04
CA GLU A 52 -2.77 19.80 -49.19
C GLU A 52 -3.52 18.74 -48.38
N SER A 53 -3.88 17.60 -49.00
CA SER A 53 -4.49 16.48 -48.30
C SER A 53 -3.56 15.86 -47.25
N GLU A 54 -2.27 15.74 -47.54
CA GLU A 54 -1.26 15.24 -46.61
C GLU A 54 -1.12 16.17 -45.40
N LEU A 55 -0.99 17.48 -45.63
CA LEU A 55 -0.93 18.49 -44.55
C LEU A 55 -2.19 18.47 -43.69
N ASN A 56 -3.38 18.38 -44.30
CA ASN A 56 -4.64 18.28 -43.56
C ASN A 56 -4.69 17.00 -42.71
N THR A 57 -4.16 15.89 -43.23
CA THR A 57 -4.07 14.63 -42.50
C THR A 57 -3.10 14.75 -41.32
N GLU A 58 -1.95 15.38 -41.52
CA GLU A 58 -0.95 15.64 -40.46
C GLU A 58 -1.53 16.52 -39.34
N ILE A 59 -2.21 17.62 -39.70
CA ILE A 59 -2.91 18.48 -38.74
C ILE A 59 -3.95 17.67 -37.95
N ALA A 60 -4.74 16.83 -38.62
CA ALA A 60 -5.74 16.00 -37.96
C ALA A 60 -5.10 15.00 -36.97
N VAL A 61 -3.97 14.40 -37.33
CA VAL A 61 -3.21 13.50 -36.46
C VAL A 61 -2.70 14.26 -35.23
N GLU A 62 -2.06 15.41 -35.41
CA GLU A 62 -1.55 16.23 -34.28
C GLU A 62 -2.68 16.68 -33.35
N GLN A 63 -3.81 17.11 -33.90
CA GLN A 63 -4.99 17.45 -33.09
C GLN A 63 -5.50 16.25 -32.28
N LYS A 64 -5.52 15.04 -32.87
CA LYS A 64 -5.88 13.83 -32.16
C LYS A 64 -4.87 13.47 -31.08
N GLN A 65 -3.57 13.62 -31.34
CA GLN A 65 -2.53 13.42 -30.34
C GLN A 65 -2.68 14.38 -29.17
N LYS A 66 -2.95 15.67 -29.42
CA LYS A 66 -3.25 16.66 -28.39
C LYS A 66 -4.46 16.26 -27.54
N GLN A 67 -5.56 15.85 -28.17
CA GLN A 67 -6.75 15.35 -27.47
C GLN A 67 -6.45 14.13 -26.59
N ILE A 68 -5.63 13.19 -27.09
CA ILE A 68 -5.20 12.01 -26.32
C ILE A 68 -4.35 12.43 -25.12
N ALA A 69 -3.40 13.36 -25.31
CA ALA A 69 -2.55 13.86 -24.24
C ALA A 69 -3.36 14.57 -23.14
N GLU A 70 -4.30 15.45 -23.53
CA GLU A 70 -5.22 16.13 -22.61
C GLU A 70 -6.07 15.11 -21.82
N LYS A 71 -6.63 14.10 -22.51
CA LYS A 71 -7.44 13.08 -21.85
C LYS A 71 -6.62 12.21 -20.89
N ARG A 72 -5.37 11.91 -21.23
CA ARG A 72 -4.43 11.21 -20.34
C ARG A 72 -4.14 12.04 -19.10
N MET A 73 -3.82 13.32 -19.25
CA MET A 73 -3.59 14.22 -18.12
C MET A 73 -4.82 14.33 -17.20
N GLU A 74 -6.03 14.47 -17.77
CA GLU A 74 -7.27 14.49 -17.00
C GLU A 74 -7.46 13.19 -16.20
N THR A 75 -7.20 12.04 -16.84
CA THR A 75 -7.29 10.73 -16.20
C THR A 75 -6.26 10.57 -15.08
N ASP A 76 -5.03 11.05 -15.29
CA ASP A 76 -3.95 10.99 -14.30
C ASP A 76 -4.25 11.87 -13.08
N VAL A 77 -4.81 13.07 -13.30
CA VAL A 77 -5.28 13.94 -12.22
C VAL A 77 -6.39 13.26 -11.42
N GLN A 78 -7.41 12.71 -12.10
CA GLN A 78 -8.50 11.99 -11.44
C GLN A 78 -7.99 10.78 -10.65
N ARG A 79 -7.03 10.04 -11.21
CA ARG A 79 -6.39 8.91 -10.52
C ARG A 79 -5.67 9.36 -9.25
N SER A 80 -4.84 10.40 -9.36
CA SER A 80 -4.11 10.97 -8.23
C SER A 80 -5.05 11.47 -7.12
N GLU A 81 -6.15 12.14 -7.49
CA GLU A 81 -7.17 12.57 -6.53
C GLU A 81 -7.87 11.40 -5.84
N ASN A 82 -8.23 10.36 -6.59
CA ASN A 82 -8.84 9.15 -6.03
C ASN A 82 -7.88 8.43 -5.09
N GLU A 83 -6.60 8.31 -5.47
CA GLU A 83 -5.56 7.74 -4.61
C GLU A 83 -5.35 8.57 -3.33
N ARG A 84 -5.39 9.90 -3.42
CA ARG A 84 -5.33 10.77 -2.24
C ARG A 84 -6.52 10.51 -1.32
N LYS A 85 -7.74 10.49 -1.84
CA LYS A 85 -8.96 10.20 -1.07
C LYS A 85 -8.91 8.82 -0.42
N LEU A 86 -8.42 7.81 -1.13
CA LEU A 86 -8.25 6.46 -0.57
C LEU A 86 -7.27 6.45 0.61
N ARG A 87 -6.13 7.15 0.49
CA ARG A 87 -5.17 7.29 1.59
C ARG A 87 -5.75 8.05 2.79
N GLU A 88 -6.50 9.13 2.53
CA GLU A 88 -7.20 9.88 3.58
C GLU A 88 -8.21 9.00 4.33
N MET A 89 -9.04 8.24 3.61
CA MET A 89 -10.00 7.30 4.22
C MET A 89 -9.31 6.17 5.01
N GLN A 90 -8.19 5.63 4.50
CA GLN A 90 -7.40 4.63 5.22
C GLN A 90 -6.84 5.19 6.53
N LEU A 91 -6.25 6.38 6.48
CA LEU A 91 -5.71 7.04 7.66
C LEU A 91 -6.81 7.34 8.69
N GLU A 92 -7.98 7.79 8.24
CA GLU A 92 -9.13 8.02 9.12
C GLU A 92 -9.62 6.71 9.78
N ALA A 93 -9.68 5.62 9.01
CA ALA A 93 -10.01 4.30 9.54
C ALA A 93 -8.97 3.82 10.59
N ASP A 94 -7.68 4.00 10.31
CA ASP A 94 -6.60 3.64 11.22
C ASP A 94 -6.66 4.47 12.51
N ILE A 95 -6.89 5.78 12.41
CA ILE A 95 -7.08 6.66 13.57
C ILE A 95 -8.29 6.19 14.41
N SER A 96 -9.39 5.81 13.77
CA SER A 96 -10.57 5.29 14.45
C SER A 96 -10.25 4.01 15.23
N VAL A 97 -9.55 3.07 14.60
CA VAL A 97 -9.10 1.82 15.23
C VAL A 97 -8.17 2.09 16.41
N GLU A 98 -7.20 2.99 16.27
CA GLU A 98 -6.27 3.36 17.34
C GLU A 98 -6.98 4.05 18.51
N ASN A 99 -7.96 4.90 18.24
CA ASN A 99 -8.79 5.51 19.29
C ASN A 99 -9.60 4.45 20.05
N GLN A 100 -10.17 3.47 19.36
CA GLN A 100 -10.86 2.34 19.99
C GLN A 100 -9.90 1.48 20.83
N ARG A 101 -8.69 1.24 20.34
CA ARG A 101 -7.64 0.53 21.10
C ARG A 101 -7.27 1.28 22.37
N LYS A 102 -7.11 2.60 22.29
CA LYS A 102 -6.85 3.44 23.45
C LYS A 102 -7.96 3.32 24.50
N GLN A 103 -9.22 3.43 24.07
CA GLN A 103 -10.37 3.24 24.97
C GLN A 103 -10.39 1.85 25.61
N LEU A 104 -10.10 0.80 24.83
CA LEU A 104 -10.03 -0.56 25.34
C LEU A 104 -8.93 -0.73 26.39
N ILE A 105 -7.75 -0.13 26.17
CA ILE A 105 -6.64 -0.17 27.12
C ILE A 105 -6.98 0.59 28.40
N GLU A 106 -7.62 1.76 28.29
CA GLU A 106 -8.08 2.52 29.45
C GLU A 106 -9.10 1.72 30.28
N GLN A 107 -10.09 1.11 29.63
CA GLN A 107 -11.07 0.25 30.29
C GLN A 107 -10.42 -0.97 30.94
N LYS A 108 -9.51 -1.64 30.24
CA LYS A 108 -8.79 -2.79 30.78
C LYS A 108 -7.97 -2.40 32.00
N THR A 109 -7.24 -1.29 31.92
CA THR A 109 -6.42 -0.80 33.04
C THR A 109 -7.27 -0.45 34.26
N ALA A 110 -8.44 0.16 34.04
CA ALA A 110 -9.39 0.44 35.11
C ALA A 110 -9.93 -0.86 35.74
N ASN A 111 -10.28 -1.85 34.93
CA ASN A 111 -10.74 -3.15 35.40
C ASN A 111 -9.65 -3.88 36.19
N ASP A 112 -8.43 -3.97 35.65
CA ASP A 112 -7.27 -4.61 36.28
C ASP A 112 -6.96 -3.95 37.65
N LYS A 113 -7.09 -2.62 37.74
CA LYS A 113 -6.93 -1.88 39.00
C LYS A 113 -7.99 -2.26 40.02
N ILE A 114 -9.27 -2.26 39.63
CA ILE A 114 -10.39 -2.63 40.51
C ILE A 114 -10.26 -4.09 40.97
N GLU A 115 -9.83 -4.99 40.07
CA GLU A 115 -9.57 -6.38 40.40
C GLU A 115 -8.45 -6.51 41.43
N ALA A 116 -7.32 -5.82 41.24
CA ALA A 116 -6.21 -5.83 42.17
C ALA A 116 -6.60 -5.23 43.54
N GLU A 117 -7.36 -4.13 43.55
CA GLU A 117 -7.91 -3.54 44.78
C GLU A 117 -8.84 -4.53 45.51
N THR A 118 -9.69 -5.24 44.77
CA THR A 118 -10.60 -6.26 45.32
C THR A 118 -9.82 -7.43 45.91
N GLN A 119 -8.82 -7.95 45.20
CA GLN A 119 -7.95 -9.02 45.69
C GLN A 119 -7.20 -8.58 46.96
N GLY A 120 -6.67 -7.36 46.97
CA GLY A 120 -6.04 -6.75 48.14
C GLY A 120 -6.99 -6.68 49.34
N TYR A 121 -8.22 -6.18 49.13
CA TYR A 121 -9.24 -6.12 50.17
C TYR A 121 -9.63 -7.50 50.73
N VAL A 122 -9.75 -8.51 49.86
CA VAL A 122 -10.01 -9.90 50.28
C VAL A 122 -8.86 -10.43 51.13
N ILE A 123 -7.62 -10.25 50.69
CA ILE A 123 -6.43 -10.68 51.46
C ILE A 123 -6.36 -9.93 52.80
N GLU A 124 -6.55 -8.62 52.79
CA GLU A 124 -6.54 -7.81 54.01
C GLU A 124 -7.63 -8.27 54.99
N THR A 125 -8.86 -8.44 54.51
CA THR A 125 -9.99 -8.86 55.36
C THR A 125 -9.80 -10.27 55.91
N THR A 126 -9.25 -11.19 55.12
CA THR A 126 -8.98 -12.56 55.56
C THR A 126 -7.82 -12.62 56.56
N LEU A 127 -6.80 -11.78 56.41
CA LEU A 127 -5.64 -11.74 57.32
C LEU A 127 -5.84 -10.85 58.55
N LYS A 128 -6.80 -9.92 58.52
CA LYS A 128 -7.08 -8.98 59.61
C LYS A 128 -7.28 -9.66 60.98
N PRO A 129 -8.04 -10.77 61.11
CA PRO A 129 -8.18 -11.47 62.40
C PRO A 129 -6.88 -12.12 62.90
N TYR A 130 -5.93 -12.40 62.01
CA TYR A 130 -4.65 -13.03 62.34
C TYR A 130 -3.55 -12.02 62.66
N ARG A 131 -3.72 -10.75 62.29
CA ARG A 131 -2.71 -9.70 62.43
C ARG A 131 -2.32 -9.44 63.88
N ASP A 132 -3.27 -9.57 64.79
CA ASP A 132 -3.08 -9.31 66.22
C ASP A 132 -2.83 -10.61 67.02
N LEU A 133 -2.76 -11.78 66.35
CA LEU A 133 -2.40 -13.05 67.00
C LEU A 133 -0.89 -13.15 67.20
N ASP A 134 -0.47 -13.59 68.39
CA ASP A 134 0.92 -13.93 68.66
C ASP A 134 1.36 -15.05 67.72
N TRP A 135 2.59 -14.95 67.19
CA TRP A 135 3.19 -15.96 66.32
C TRP A 135 3.16 -17.35 66.98
N LYS A 136 3.18 -17.44 68.31
CA LYS A 136 3.04 -18.69 69.06
C LYS A 136 1.70 -19.38 68.77
N VAL A 137 0.61 -18.61 68.76
CA VAL A 137 -0.74 -19.10 68.46
C VAL A 137 -0.86 -19.46 66.98
N LEU A 138 -0.31 -18.64 66.08
CA LEU A 138 -0.29 -18.93 64.64
C LEU A 138 0.49 -20.21 64.31
N THR A 139 1.61 -20.43 65.00
CA THR A 139 2.45 -21.62 64.83
C THR A 139 1.76 -22.87 65.37
N ALA A 140 1.03 -22.76 66.49
CA ALA A 140 0.21 -23.84 67.04
C ALA A 140 -0.97 -24.20 66.12
N LEU A 141 -1.60 -23.21 65.48
CA LEU A 141 -2.69 -23.43 64.51
C LEU A 141 -2.22 -24.13 63.23
N ASN A 142 -0.98 -23.88 62.79
CA ASN A 142 -0.39 -24.54 61.61
C ASN A 142 -0.05 -26.03 61.85
N ASN A 143 -0.08 -26.50 63.11
CA ASN A 143 0.20 -27.88 63.54
C ASN A 143 1.28 -28.57 62.69
N ASN A 144 2.43 -27.91 62.50
CA ASN A 144 3.52 -28.41 61.66
C ASN A 144 4.30 -29.50 62.43
N PRO A 145 4.26 -30.78 61.98
CA PRO A 145 4.91 -31.87 62.69
C PRO A 145 6.44 -31.91 62.49
N ASP A 146 7.03 -31.04 61.67
CA ASP A 146 8.48 -31.03 61.41
C ASP A 146 9.28 -30.75 62.70
N PRO A 147 10.06 -31.72 63.22
CA PRO A 147 10.87 -31.55 64.41
C PRO A 147 11.84 -30.38 64.29
N LYS A 148 12.43 -30.15 63.12
CA LYS A 148 13.42 -29.08 62.91
C LYS A 148 12.78 -27.70 63.09
N PHE A 149 11.57 -27.53 62.57
CA PHE A 149 10.81 -26.30 62.71
C PHE A 149 10.43 -26.04 64.18
N ASN A 150 9.96 -27.08 64.88
CA ASN A 150 9.62 -26.98 66.31
C ASN A 150 10.84 -26.69 67.20
N ILE A 151 11.99 -27.29 66.90
CA ILE A 151 13.26 -26.99 67.58
C ILE A 151 13.68 -25.54 67.33
N SER A 152 13.62 -25.05 66.09
CA SER A 152 13.94 -23.66 65.75
C SER A 152 13.06 -22.66 66.52
N LEU A 153 11.81 -23.03 66.76
CA LEU A 153 10.84 -22.25 67.54
C LEU A 153 11.24 -22.16 69.01
N ALA A 154 11.60 -23.30 69.60
CA ALA A 154 12.07 -23.39 70.99
C ALA A 154 13.37 -22.58 71.19
N PHE A 155 14.32 -22.66 70.25
CA PHE A 155 15.54 -21.85 70.29
C PHE A 155 15.25 -20.35 70.25
N ARG A 156 14.31 -19.91 69.39
CA ARG A 156 13.91 -18.50 69.33
C ARG A 156 13.27 -18.03 70.63
N GLU A 157 12.44 -18.86 71.26
CA GLU A 157 11.82 -18.55 72.55
C GLU A 157 12.84 -18.50 73.69
N LEU A 158 13.81 -19.42 73.69
CA LEU A 158 14.93 -19.42 74.64
C LEU A 158 15.81 -18.17 74.45
N ALA A 159 16.12 -17.79 73.22
CA ALA A 159 16.88 -16.58 72.91
C ALA A 159 16.14 -15.31 73.33
N GLY A 160 14.81 -15.24 73.13
CA GLY A 160 13.98 -14.13 73.60
C GLY A 160 13.93 -14.01 75.13
N ASN A 161 14.08 -15.12 75.84
CA ASN A 161 14.17 -15.17 77.31
C ASN A 161 15.61 -15.27 77.85
N ALA A 162 16.64 -15.06 77.01
CA ALA A 162 18.03 -15.29 77.37
C ALA A 162 18.49 -14.46 78.58
N GLY A 163 17.91 -13.28 78.80
CA GLY A 163 18.20 -12.47 80.00
C GLY A 163 17.76 -13.09 81.34
N LYS A 164 16.93 -14.14 81.33
CA LYS A 164 16.47 -14.90 82.51
C LYS A 164 17.15 -16.27 82.63
N ILE A 165 17.92 -16.68 81.62
CA ILE A 165 18.56 -17.99 81.54
C ILE A 165 20.06 -17.78 81.78
N GLY A 166 20.58 -18.26 82.91
CA GLY A 166 21.97 -18.03 83.30
C GLY A 166 22.99 -18.69 82.35
N ASN A 167 22.93 -20.01 82.18
CA ASN A 167 23.76 -20.75 81.24
C ASN A 167 22.95 -21.94 80.69
N LEU A 168 22.91 -22.08 79.36
CA LEU A 168 22.28 -23.21 78.68
C LEU A 168 23.36 -24.04 77.99
N ASN A 169 23.55 -25.27 78.45
CA ASN A 169 24.50 -26.20 77.85
C ASN A 169 23.75 -27.21 76.98
N ILE A 170 24.04 -27.23 75.68
CA ILE A 170 23.47 -28.18 74.73
C ILE A 170 24.60 -29.07 74.25
N SER A 171 24.50 -30.37 74.52
CA SER A 171 25.49 -31.34 74.06
C SER A 171 25.40 -31.53 72.54
N PRO A 172 26.52 -31.63 71.81
CA PRO A 172 26.54 -31.85 70.37
C PRO A 172 25.73 -33.08 69.93
N ASP A 173 25.75 -34.15 70.73
CA ASP A 173 25.03 -35.40 70.47
C ASP A 173 23.50 -35.24 70.52
N LEU A 174 22.98 -34.48 71.51
CA LEU A 174 21.57 -34.14 71.60
C LEU A 174 21.13 -33.28 70.41
N LEU A 175 21.94 -32.29 70.01
CA LEU A 175 21.64 -31.45 68.86
C LEU A 175 21.62 -32.26 67.55
N ASP A 176 22.56 -33.20 67.40
CA ASP A 176 22.64 -34.09 66.23
C ASP A 176 21.45 -35.05 66.18
N SER A 177 21.05 -35.64 67.31
CA SER A 177 19.85 -36.49 67.41
C SER A 177 18.56 -35.75 67.04
N MET A 178 18.47 -34.48 67.43
CA MET A 178 17.33 -33.61 67.16
C MET A 178 17.27 -33.13 65.69
N LEU A 179 18.42 -32.86 65.07
CA LEU A 179 18.51 -32.49 63.65
C LEU A 179 18.34 -33.69 62.70
N LYS A 180 18.60 -34.91 63.18
CA LYS A 180 18.41 -36.18 62.44
C LYS A 180 16.97 -36.71 62.47
N GLY A 181 16.03 -36.00 63.11
CA GLY A 181 14.62 -36.38 63.26
C GLY A 181 13.99 -36.95 61.98
N ASN A 182 13.62 -38.24 62.05
CA ASN A 182 12.87 -39.08 61.12
C ASN A 182 13.43 -39.29 59.70
N ARG A 183 14.50 -40.08 59.60
CA ARG A 183 14.84 -40.84 58.38
C ARG A 183 14.58 -42.35 58.45
N ASP A 184 13.93 -42.84 59.52
CA ASP A 184 13.81 -44.28 59.81
C ASP A 184 12.37 -44.82 59.91
N GLU A 185 11.46 -44.39 59.03
CA GLU A 185 10.21 -45.15 58.80
C GLU A 185 9.81 -45.14 57.31
N ARG A 186 10.59 -45.83 56.47
CA ARG A 186 10.12 -46.51 55.24
C ARG A 186 11.06 -47.67 54.91
N GLY A 187 10.89 -48.77 55.66
CA GLY A 187 11.10 -50.12 55.15
C GLY A 187 9.80 -50.64 54.55
#